data_AF-A0A942W8L5-F1
#
_entry.id   AF-A0A942W8L5-F1
#
_cell.length_a   1.000
_cell.length_b   1.000
_cell.length_c   1.000
_cell.angle_alpha   90.00
_cell.angle_beta   90.00
_cell.angle_gamma   90.00
#
_symmetry.space_group_name_H-M   'P 1'
#
loop_
_entity.id
_entity.type
_entity.pdbx_description
1 polymer ?
#
loop_
_entity_poly.entity_id
_entity_poly.type
_entity_poly.pdbx_seq_one_letter_code
_entity_poly.pdbx_strand_id
1 'polypeptide(L)'
;MIDLRNYKDLIRELVAKENDKDKNWQWSVKSINKNRVRIRWGYLDYLEEKENCFLIELDSSIESMEWLHARRPDGEIIECYLVVEGKPNPRVGAEQTIQSGLRDAIWEIAYIAHSCY
;
A
#
# COMPACT_ATOMS: atom_id res chain seq x y z
N MET A 1 -6.25 -14.77 8.43
CA MET A 1 -5.71 -13.41 8.57
C MET A 1 -4.53 -13.32 7.65
N ILE A 2 -4.66 -12.50 6.62
CA ILE A 2 -3.65 -12.22 5.63
C ILE A 2 -2.37 -11.74 6.33
N ASP A 3 -1.23 -12.31 5.93
CA ASP A 3 0.10 -11.87 6.35
C ASP A 3 0.80 -11.22 5.16
N LEU A 4 0.97 -9.90 5.19
CA LEU A 4 1.58 -9.12 4.11
C LEU A 4 3.02 -9.56 3.80
N ARG A 5 3.71 -10.22 4.72
CA ARG A 5 5.06 -10.76 4.49
C ARG A 5 5.07 -11.89 3.45
N ASN A 6 3.95 -12.60 3.28
CA ASN A 6 3.79 -13.61 2.23
C ASN A 6 3.75 -12.99 0.83
N TYR A 7 3.48 -11.68 0.74
CA TYR A 7 3.37 -10.93 -0.50
C TYR A 7 4.57 -9.99 -0.71
N LYS A 8 5.67 -10.17 0.04
CA LYS A 8 6.84 -9.28 0.04
C LYS A 8 7.44 -9.06 -1.35
N ASP A 9 7.48 -10.09 -2.18
CA ASP A 9 8.13 -10.04 -3.49
C ASP A 9 7.25 -9.26 -4.47
N LEU A 10 5.93 -9.49 -4.43
CA LEU A 10 4.95 -8.69 -5.17
C LEU A 10 5.00 -7.21 -4.75
N ILE A 11 5.00 -6.92 -3.44
CA ILE A 11 5.06 -5.55 -2.92
C ILE A 11 6.32 -4.84 -3.44
N ARG A 12 7.48 -5.49 -3.36
CA ARG A 12 8.74 -4.91 -3.85
C ARG A 12 8.73 -4.72 -5.37
N GLU A 13 8.20 -5.67 -6.12
CA GLU A 13 8.05 -5.55 -7.58
C GLU A 13 7.18 -4.35 -7.95
N LEU A 14 6.05 -4.17 -7.27
CA LEU A 14 5.13 -3.06 -7.54
C LEU A 14 5.77 -1.70 -7.20
N VAL A 15 6.42 -1.58 -6.05
CA VAL A 15 7.13 -0.34 -5.69
C VAL A 15 8.30 -0.07 -6.65
N ALA A 16 9.02 -1.10 -7.09
CA ALA A 16 10.07 -0.94 -8.09
C ALA A 16 9.52 -0.44 -9.44
N LYS A 17 8.33 -0.91 -9.85
CA LYS A 17 7.67 -0.39 -11.06
C LYS A 17 7.30 1.08 -10.95
N GLU A 18 6.86 1.55 -9.78
CA GLU A 18 6.62 2.99 -9.59
C GLU A 18 7.95 3.77 -9.54
N ASN A 19 8.99 3.21 -8.93
CA ASN A 19 10.34 3.78 -8.97
C ASN A 19 10.86 3.97 -10.40
N ASP A 20 10.68 2.98 -11.27
CA ASP A 20 11.18 3.03 -12.66
C ASP A 20 10.45 4.08 -13.51
N LYS A 21 9.20 4.42 -13.15
CA LYS A 21 8.41 5.45 -13.83
C LYS A 21 8.75 6.87 -13.35
N ASP A 22 9.13 7.01 -12.08
CA ASP A 22 9.43 8.30 -11.47
C ASP A 22 10.85 8.76 -11.82
N LYS A 23 10.95 9.82 -12.63
CA LYS A 23 12.23 10.39 -13.06
C LYS A 23 12.84 11.37 -12.06
N ASN A 24 12.04 11.84 -11.10
CA ASN A 24 12.43 12.93 -10.20
C ASN A 24 12.80 12.41 -8.81
N TRP A 25 12.08 11.39 -8.34
CA TRP A 25 12.20 10.90 -6.97
C TRP A 25 12.27 9.38 -6.93
N GLN A 26 12.95 8.86 -5.91
CA GLN A 26 13.10 7.41 -5.72
C GLN A 26 11.99 6.86 -4.82
N TRP A 27 11.50 5.68 -5.16
CA TRP A 27 10.56 4.91 -4.35
C TRP A 27 11.26 3.71 -3.72
N SER A 28 11.00 3.45 -2.44
CA SER A 28 11.58 2.29 -1.75
C SER A 28 10.68 1.71 -0.67
N VAL A 29 10.73 0.39 -0.49
CA VAL A 29 10.07 -0.27 0.63
C VAL A 29 10.99 -0.23 1.85
N LYS A 30 10.55 0.39 2.95
CA LYS A 30 11.34 0.49 4.19
C LYS A 30 11.13 -0.69 5.11
N SER A 31 9.91 -1.19 5.25
CA SER A 31 9.63 -2.38 6.05
C SER A 31 8.35 -3.07 5.60
N ILE A 32 8.30 -4.38 5.79
CA ILE A 32 7.10 -5.22 5.57
C ILE A 32 6.91 -6.06 6.83
N ASN A 33 5.84 -5.77 7.57
CA ASN A 33 5.39 -6.50 8.75
C ASN A 33 4.12 -7.30 8.41
N LYS A 34 3.58 -8.05 9.37
CA LYS A 34 2.39 -8.89 9.16
C LYS A 34 1.20 -8.12 8.58
N ASN A 35 0.97 -6.92 9.06
CA ASN A 35 -0.21 -6.10 8.75
C ASN A 35 0.14 -4.68 8.29
N ARG A 36 1.42 -4.38 8.06
CA ARG A 36 1.85 -3.02 7.68
C ARG A 36 3.03 -3.04 6.73
N VAL A 37 2.96 -2.22 5.67
CA VAL A 37 4.05 -1.89 4.76
C VAL A 37 4.37 -0.40 4.89
N ARG A 38 5.65 -0.06 4.96
CA ARG A 38 6.13 1.33 4.86
C ARG A 38 6.78 1.56 3.50
N ILE A 39 6.27 2.51 2.74
CA ILE A 39 6.78 2.91 1.43
C ILE A 39 7.29 4.35 1.53
N ARG A 40 8.54 4.56 1.15
CA ARG A 40 9.20 5.87 1.15
C ARG A 40 9.27 6.39 -0.27
N TRP A 41 9.00 7.68 -0.41
CA TRP A 41 9.19 8.46 -1.63
C TRP A 41 10.21 9.56 -1.37
N GLY A 42 11.17 9.73 -2.28
CA GLY A 42 12.34 10.59 -2.11
C GLY A 42 12.01 12.07 -1.91
N TYR A 43 10.84 12.53 -2.36
CA TYR A 43 10.39 13.90 -2.08
C TYR A 43 10.25 14.18 -0.58
N LEU A 44 9.89 13.18 0.23
CA LEU A 44 9.82 13.33 1.68
C LEU A 44 11.21 13.58 2.29
N ASP A 45 12.27 13.06 1.67
CA ASP A 45 13.64 13.39 2.09
C ASP A 45 13.97 14.86 1.77
N TYR A 46 13.50 15.38 0.63
CA TYR A 46 13.65 16.79 0.25
C TYR A 46 12.92 17.75 1.21
N LEU A 47 11.77 17.34 1.76
CA LEU A 47 11.05 18.08 2.80
C LEU A 47 11.69 17.96 4.20
N GLU A 48 12.84 17.30 4.33
CA GLU A 48 13.50 16.98 5.61
C GLU A 48 12.64 16.09 6.56
N GLU A 49 11.61 15.43 6.04
CA GLU A 49 10.66 14.59 6.76
C GLU A 49 11.23 13.18 6.98
N LYS A 50 12.16 13.00 7.91
CA LYS A 50 13.03 11.78 8.00
C LYS A 50 12.32 10.45 8.24
N GLU A 51 11.18 10.43 8.93
CA GLU A 51 10.52 9.17 9.35
C GLU A 51 9.23 8.83 8.59
N ASN A 52 8.61 9.85 7.98
CA ASN A 52 7.28 9.74 7.41
C ASN A 52 7.27 8.85 6.16
N CYS A 53 6.29 7.95 6.05
CA CYS A 53 6.16 7.02 4.94
C CYS A 53 4.69 6.93 4.54
N PHE A 54 4.44 6.69 3.26
CA PHE A 54 3.14 6.14 2.88
C PHE A 54 3.00 4.75 3.50
N LEU A 55 1.78 4.42 3.91
CA LEU A 55 1.50 3.16 4.59
C LEU A 55 0.50 2.34 3.79
N ILE A 56 0.71 1.03 3.78
CA ILE A 56 -0.34 0.06 3.51
C ILE A 56 -0.59 -0.68 4.81
N GLU A 57 -1.82 -0.70 5.29
CA GLU A 57 -2.22 -1.32 6.55
C GLU A 57 -3.35 -2.31 6.34
N LEU A 58 -3.27 -3.42 7.05
CA LEU A 58 -4.30 -4.44 7.03
C LEU A 58 -5.05 -4.42 8.37
N ASP A 59 -6.32 -4.08 8.33
CA ASP A 59 -7.23 -4.08 9.46
C ASP A 59 -8.09 -5.36 9.42
N SER A 60 -7.94 -6.17 10.47
CA SER A 60 -8.66 -7.43 10.68
C SER A 60 -9.54 -7.37 11.94
N SER A 61 -9.97 -6.17 12.35
CA SER A 61 -10.82 -5.96 13.54
C SER A 61 -12.19 -6.63 13.45
N ILE A 62 -12.69 -6.84 12.22
CA ILE A 62 -13.92 -7.58 11.95
C ILE A 62 -13.54 -9.00 11.51
N GLU A 63 -14.05 -10.00 12.24
CA GLU A 63 -13.82 -11.40 11.89
C GLU A 63 -14.29 -11.67 10.45
N SER A 64 -13.45 -12.38 9.67
CA SER A 64 -13.67 -12.70 8.24
C SER A 64 -13.68 -11.54 7.26
N MET A 65 -13.39 -10.30 7.69
CA MET A 65 -13.23 -9.15 6.81
C MET A 65 -11.86 -8.52 7.01
N GLU A 66 -11.08 -8.41 5.93
CA GLU A 66 -9.74 -7.81 5.97
C GLU A 66 -9.73 -6.58 5.09
N TRP A 67 -9.60 -5.41 5.71
CA TRP A 67 -9.55 -4.12 5.03
C TRP A 67 -8.10 -3.73 4.79
N LEU A 68 -7.75 -3.48 3.53
CA LEU A 68 -6.46 -2.96 3.11
C LEU A 68 -6.57 -1.45 2.95
N HIS A 69 -5.90 -0.68 3.80
CA HIS A 69 -5.87 0.77 3.76
C HIS A 69 -4.57 1.27 3.13
N ALA A 70 -4.67 2.16 2.15
CA ALA A 70 -3.57 3.01 1.71
C ALA A 70 -3.63 4.34 2.48
N ARG A 71 -2.51 4.81 3.01
CA ARG A 71 -2.44 6.05 3.79
C ARG A 71 -1.29 6.96 3.35
N ARG A 72 -1.55 8.26 3.45
CA ARG A 72 -0.57 9.33 3.35
C ARG A 72 0.39 9.31 4.56
N PRO A 73 1.53 10.02 4.47
CA PRO A 73 2.48 10.06 5.58
C PRO A 73 1.97 10.77 6.85
N ASP A 74 0.98 11.65 6.71
CA ASP A 74 0.26 12.29 7.83
C ASP A 74 -0.82 11.39 8.48
N GLY A 75 -1.05 10.19 7.92
CA GLY A 75 -2.00 9.21 8.41
C GLY A 75 -3.39 9.28 7.77
N GLU A 76 -3.67 10.28 6.93
CA GLU A 76 -4.93 10.36 6.18
C GLU A 76 -5.09 9.15 5.25
N ILE A 77 -6.31 8.64 5.15
CA ILE A 77 -6.65 7.53 4.27
C ILE A 77 -6.70 8.06 2.84
N ILE A 78 -5.96 7.39 1.95
CA ILE A 78 -6.05 7.57 0.51
C ILE A 78 -7.23 6.74 0.01
N GLU A 79 -7.16 5.44 0.23
CA GLU A 79 -8.19 4.48 -0.18
C GLU A 79 -8.28 3.28 0.74
N CYS A 80 -9.39 2.54 0.65
CA CYS A 80 -9.57 1.28 1.37
C CYS A 80 -10.26 0.20 0.53
N TYR A 81 -9.78 -1.04 0.65
CA TYR A 81 -10.28 -2.17 -0.12
C TYR A 81 -10.60 -3.35 0.80
N LEU A 82 -11.78 -3.95 0.65
CA LEU A 82 -12.06 -5.25 1.27
C LEU A 82 -11.41 -6.36 0.44
N VAL A 83 -10.41 -7.03 1.02
CA VAL A 83 -9.56 -8.01 0.33
C VAL A 83 -9.71 -9.42 0.89
N VAL A 84 -9.50 -10.42 0.03
CA VAL A 84 -9.49 -11.84 0.42
C VAL A 84 -8.30 -12.60 -0.16
N GLU A 85 -7.95 -13.73 0.48
CA GLU A 85 -7.10 -14.74 -0.15
C GLU A 85 -7.93 -15.62 -1.09
N GLY A 86 -7.41 -15.86 -2.30
CA GLY A 86 -8.08 -16.72 -3.28
C GLY A 86 -9.09 -15.95 -4.14
N LYS A 87 -10.33 -16.46 -4.24
CA LYS A 87 -11.34 -15.92 -5.16
C LYS A 87 -12.15 -14.79 -4.50
N PRO A 88 -12.30 -13.62 -5.13
CA PRO A 88 -13.20 -12.57 -4.66
C PRO A 88 -14.63 -13.08 -4.59
N ASN A 89 -15.42 -12.51 -3.68
CA ASN A 89 -16.84 -12.75 -3.60
C ASN A 89 -17.57 -11.40 -3.51
N PRO A 90 -17.93 -10.81 -4.67
CA PRO A 90 -18.61 -9.52 -4.71
C PRO A 90 -19.93 -9.47 -3.92
N ARG A 91 -20.55 -10.63 -3.64
CA ARG A 91 -21.82 -10.68 -2.88
C ARG A 91 -21.66 -10.34 -1.40
N VAL A 92 -20.45 -10.44 -0.85
CA VAL A 92 -20.13 -10.10 0.55
C VAL A 92 -19.24 -8.86 0.64
N GLY A 93 -19.16 -8.08 -0.44
CA GLY A 93 -18.29 -6.90 -0.53
C GLY A 93 -16.80 -7.21 -0.67
N ALA A 94 -16.40 -8.48 -0.73
CA ALA A 94 -15.02 -8.88 -1.03
C ALA A 94 -14.76 -8.69 -2.53
N GLU A 95 -14.46 -7.45 -2.89
CA GLU A 95 -14.35 -6.99 -4.27
C GLU A 95 -13.04 -7.43 -4.94
N GLN A 96 -12.01 -7.70 -4.14
CA GLN A 96 -10.65 -7.92 -4.65
C GLN A 96 -9.89 -9.04 -3.95
N THR A 97 -8.94 -9.64 -4.67
CA THR A 97 -7.90 -10.44 -4.01
C THR A 97 -6.88 -9.52 -3.37
N ILE A 98 -6.16 -10.00 -2.35
CA ILE A 98 -5.05 -9.26 -1.76
C ILE A 98 -4.01 -8.80 -2.79
N GLN A 99 -3.70 -9.61 -3.82
CA GLN A 99 -2.78 -9.17 -4.88
C GLN A 99 -3.34 -8.04 -5.73
N SER A 100 -4.65 -7.98 -5.96
CA SER A 100 -5.28 -6.87 -6.68
C SER A 100 -5.30 -5.62 -5.80
N GLY A 101 -5.74 -5.75 -4.55
CA GLY A 101 -5.76 -4.63 -3.60
C GLY A 101 -4.37 -4.02 -3.37
N LEU A 102 -3.31 -4.85 -3.32
CA LEU A 102 -1.93 -4.34 -3.23
C LEU A 102 -1.49 -3.58 -4.49
N ARG A 103 -1.95 -3.97 -5.67
CA ARG A 103 -1.66 -3.24 -6.92
C ARG A 103 -2.33 -1.88 -6.90
N ASP A 104 -3.61 -1.86 -6.60
CA ASP A 104 -4.40 -0.64 -6.57
C ASP A 104 -3.89 0.31 -5.47
N ALA A 105 -3.65 -0.20 -4.25
CA ALA A 105 -3.12 0.61 -3.16
C ALA A 105 -1.76 1.26 -3.48
N ILE A 106 -0.82 0.52 -4.09
CA ILE A 106 0.49 1.08 -4.47
C ILE A 106 0.35 2.09 -5.60
N TRP A 107 -0.53 1.83 -6.57
CA TRP A 107 -0.82 2.76 -7.65
C TRP A 107 -1.43 4.06 -7.13
N GLU A 108 -2.44 3.98 -6.24
CA GLU A 108 -3.08 5.16 -5.63
C GLU A 108 -2.09 5.98 -4.79
N ILE A 109 -1.21 5.31 -4.03
CA ILE A 109 -0.13 5.99 -3.30
C ILE A 109 0.73 6.81 -4.26
N ALA A 110 1.17 6.22 -5.38
CA ALA A 110 1.98 6.92 -6.36
C ALA A 110 1.20 8.06 -7.03
N TYR A 111 -0.06 7.82 -7.40
CA TYR A 111 -0.93 8.82 -8.00
C TYR A 111 -1.14 10.04 -7.08
N ILE A 112 -1.48 9.81 -5.81
CA ILE A 112 -1.65 10.88 -4.82
C ILE A 112 -0.34 11.60 -4.52
N ALA A 113 0.77 10.88 -4.40
CA ALA A 113 2.07 11.50 -4.22
C ALA A 113 2.37 12.51 -5.34
N HIS A 114 2.14 12.14 -6.59
CA HIS A 114 2.36 13.03 -7.73
C HIS A 114 1.29 14.13 -7.90
N SER A 115 0.08 13.93 -7.39
CA SER A 115 -1.02 14.89 -7.54
C SER A 115 -1.05 15.96 -6.45
N CYS A 116 -0.50 15.65 -5.26
CA CYS A 116 -0.63 16.49 -4.08
C CYS A 116 0.68 17.15 -3.62
N TYR A 117 1.82 16.78 -4.17
CA TYR A 117 3.16 17.21 -3.72
C TYR A 117 4.05 17.64 -4.88
#